data_AF-A0A0B6S113-F1
#
_entry.id   AF-A0A0B6S113-F1
#
_cell.length_a   1.000
_cell.length_b   1.000
_cell.length_c   1.000
_cell.angle_alpha   90.00
_cell.angle_beta   90.00
_cell.angle_gamma   90.00
#
_symmetry.space_group_name_H-M   'P 1'
#
loop_
_entity.id
_entity.type
_entity.pdbx_description
1 polymer ?
#
loop_
_entity_poly.entity_id
_entity_poly.type
_entity_poly.pdbx_seq_one_letter_code
_entity_poly.pdbx_strand_id
1 'polypeptide(L)'
;MIGTFCFSANRTMTPDHPLRQTIREELDAMRATGARRQDLSLHACKRLFFDLGVRPSAANVRELTQTGSAGDIPKDIDFFWERIRSASKVRLDGSHLPKALEGKAGELLGALYDEALKEARTALEAERQLADDQIAAAVQQVRDAGIRHETLEAALARSENRAEQLQAKLTEAEIQLATASLHGSAHHDSLQALTQRLENENELLNRRLEAEQQQNASLRERIDALHVEARQNTEHYAQQIKDAIAEAERRVKPMLVELDSLRSMAGTYQAGLRDVNRKEFEFLQQLSAAKARADRLDEQLRGQGDELAAASREIETLRAAQGIPPEMAALLQRLANAGQLDASAFEAIGTSLDAHVALPARCPKCDEGEPELSHAADGYELLCPECEHASGACASRLEAVAQFSRIG
;
A
#
# COMPACT_ATOMS: atom_id res chain seq x y z
N MET A 1 -75.57 11.49 135.98
CA MET A 1 -75.24 10.68 134.79
C MET A 1 -73.97 11.28 134.22
N ILE A 2 -72.84 10.86 134.78
CA ILE A 2 -71.54 11.52 134.57
C ILE A 2 -70.94 10.94 133.29
N GLY A 3 -70.51 11.83 132.40
CA GLY A 3 -70.13 11.58 131.01
C GLY A 3 -69.42 10.24 130.81
N THR A 4 -70.00 9.44 129.94
CA THR A 4 -69.35 8.30 129.30
C THR A 4 -68.06 8.84 128.66
N PHE A 5 -66.91 8.61 129.29
CA PHE A 5 -65.62 8.75 128.65
C PHE A 5 -65.66 7.86 127.39
N CYS A 6 -65.93 8.48 126.25
CA CYS A 6 -66.00 7.82 124.95
C CYS A 6 -64.57 7.57 124.49
N PHE A 7 -63.87 6.69 125.21
CA PHE A 7 -62.63 6.09 124.76
C PHE A 7 -62.99 5.10 123.67
N SER A 8 -62.33 5.22 122.51
CA SER A 8 -62.49 4.37 121.35
C SER A 8 -62.60 2.89 121.76
N ALA A 9 -63.81 2.35 121.68
CA ALA A 9 -64.03 0.91 121.75
C ALA A 9 -63.45 0.32 120.45
N ASN A 10 -62.53 -0.64 120.59
CA ASN A 10 -61.77 -1.30 119.53
C ASN A 10 -60.51 -0.58 118.99
N ARG A 11 -59.51 -0.38 119.85
CA ARG A 11 -58.14 -0.68 119.40
C ARG A 11 -57.96 -2.19 119.53
N THR A 12 -58.22 -2.94 118.45
CA THR A 12 -57.94 -4.38 118.40
C THR A 12 -56.45 -4.62 118.65
N MET A 13 -56.16 -5.37 119.71
CA MET A 13 -54.83 -5.61 120.25
C MET A 13 -54.05 -6.54 119.31
N THR A 14 -52.92 -6.09 118.76
CA THR A 14 -51.97 -6.97 118.09
C THR A 14 -51.29 -7.91 119.11
N PRO A 15 -51.02 -9.20 118.78
CA PRO A 15 -50.51 -10.18 119.74
C PRO A 15 -49.09 -9.88 120.26
N ASP A 16 -48.24 -9.24 119.43
CA ASP A 16 -46.80 -9.05 119.68
C ASP A 16 -46.45 -7.62 120.11
N HIS A 17 -46.99 -7.16 121.24
CA HIS A 17 -46.46 -5.95 121.86
C HIS A 17 -45.41 -6.36 122.91
N PRO A 18 -44.14 -5.95 122.81
CA PRO A 18 -43.06 -6.36 123.72
C PRO A 18 -43.40 -6.09 125.21
N LEU A 19 -44.15 -5.02 125.49
CA LEU A 19 -44.68 -4.71 126.82
C LEU A 19 -45.55 -5.82 127.43
N ARG A 20 -46.30 -6.59 126.63
CA ARG A 20 -47.17 -7.66 127.17
C ARG A 20 -46.35 -8.79 127.78
N GLN A 21 -45.19 -9.08 127.20
CA GLN A 21 -44.29 -10.09 127.72
C GLN A 21 -43.68 -9.64 129.05
N THR A 22 -43.24 -8.38 129.14
CA THR A 22 -42.77 -7.78 130.39
C THR A 22 -43.85 -7.80 131.49
N ILE A 23 -45.10 -7.48 131.15
CA ILE A 23 -46.22 -7.54 132.11
C ILE A 23 -46.47 -8.98 132.59
N ARG A 24 -46.35 -9.98 131.71
CA ARG A 24 -46.46 -11.39 132.08
C ARG A 24 -45.34 -11.81 133.04
N GLU A 25 -44.10 -11.44 132.73
CA GLU A 25 -42.94 -11.73 133.58
C GLU A 25 -43.06 -11.07 134.96
N GLU A 26 -43.55 -9.83 135.04
CA GLU A 26 -43.86 -9.13 136.31
C GLU A 26 -44.93 -9.88 137.11
N LEU A 27 -46.02 -10.32 136.45
CA LEU A 27 -47.08 -11.08 137.10
C LEU A 27 -46.62 -12.47 137.54
N ASP A 28 -45.71 -13.09 136.79
CA ASP A 28 -45.09 -14.37 137.13
C ASP A 28 -44.18 -14.22 138.37
N ALA A 29 -43.39 -13.14 138.43
CA ALA A 29 -42.57 -12.80 139.59
C ALA A 29 -43.41 -12.46 140.84
N MET A 30 -44.53 -11.74 140.67
CA MET A 30 -45.50 -11.50 141.74
C MET A 30 -46.16 -12.80 142.22
N ARG A 31 -46.43 -13.75 141.31
CA ARG A 31 -46.92 -15.08 141.67
C ARG A 31 -45.88 -15.88 142.46
N ALA A 32 -44.62 -15.84 142.05
CA ALA A 32 -43.52 -16.53 142.74
C ALA A 32 -43.26 -15.99 144.16
N THR A 33 -43.56 -14.71 144.41
CA THR A 33 -43.45 -14.06 145.73
C THR A 33 -44.69 -14.20 146.61
N GLY A 34 -45.73 -14.93 146.14
CA GLY A 34 -46.92 -15.25 146.93
C GLY A 34 -48.04 -14.20 146.90
N ALA A 35 -48.07 -13.32 145.90
CA ALA A 35 -49.12 -12.31 145.76
C ALA A 35 -50.52 -12.93 145.65
N ARG A 36 -51.52 -12.28 146.25
CA ARG A 36 -52.90 -12.78 146.19
C ARG A 36 -53.47 -12.60 144.78
N ARG A 37 -54.44 -13.44 144.42
CA ARG A 37 -55.16 -13.37 143.13
C ARG A 37 -55.62 -11.94 142.79
N GLN A 38 -56.24 -11.25 143.75
CA GLN A 38 -56.76 -9.91 143.56
C GLN A 38 -55.65 -8.92 143.16
N ASP A 39 -54.47 -9.03 143.79
CA ASP A 39 -53.34 -8.16 143.51
C ASP A 39 -52.80 -8.34 142.09
N LEU A 40 -52.80 -9.58 141.60
CA LEU A 40 -52.43 -9.90 140.21
C LEU A 40 -53.40 -9.29 139.21
N SER A 41 -54.71 -9.43 139.45
CA SER A 41 -55.73 -8.83 138.58
C SER A 41 -55.68 -7.30 138.59
N LEU A 42 -55.46 -6.67 139.75
CA LEU A 42 -55.33 -5.23 139.85
C LEU A 42 -54.05 -4.71 139.20
N HIS A 43 -52.94 -5.44 139.33
CA HIS A 43 -51.68 -5.12 138.65
C HIS A 43 -51.83 -5.20 137.14
N ALA A 44 -52.45 -6.27 136.63
CA ALA A 44 -52.75 -6.42 135.21
C ALA A 44 -53.66 -5.29 134.69
N CYS A 45 -54.72 -4.93 135.42
CA CYS A 45 -55.59 -3.80 135.07
C CYS A 45 -54.80 -2.48 135.01
N LYS A 46 -53.88 -2.26 135.95
CA LYS A 46 -53.04 -1.06 136.00
C LYS A 46 -52.12 -0.97 134.78
N ARG A 47 -51.41 -2.05 134.44
CA ARG A 47 -50.47 -2.04 133.30
C ARG A 47 -51.19 -1.93 131.95
N LEU A 48 -52.31 -2.64 131.78
CA LEU A 48 -53.16 -2.52 130.58
C LEU A 48 -53.64 -1.08 130.35
N PHE A 49 -54.09 -0.42 131.41
CA PHE A 49 -54.64 0.92 131.32
C PHE A 49 -53.57 2.00 131.13
N PHE A 50 -52.50 1.99 131.94
CA PHE A 50 -51.51 3.08 131.95
C PHE A 50 -50.42 2.92 130.88
N ASP A 51 -49.97 1.70 130.60
CA ASP A 51 -48.84 1.51 129.68
C ASP A 51 -49.29 1.23 128.25
N LEU A 52 -50.39 0.49 128.09
CA LEU A 52 -50.90 0.09 126.77
C LEU A 52 -52.08 0.95 126.29
N GLY A 53 -52.66 1.77 127.17
CA GLY A 53 -53.83 2.58 126.84
C GLY A 53 -55.08 1.75 126.49
N VAL A 54 -55.14 0.49 126.93
CA VAL A 54 -56.24 -0.43 126.64
C VAL A 54 -57.15 -0.54 127.85
N ARG A 55 -58.47 -0.45 127.63
CA ARG A 55 -59.48 -0.67 128.66
C ARG A 55 -59.41 -2.12 129.20
N PRO A 56 -59.16 -2.34 130.50
CA PRO A 56 -59.15 -3.69 131.07
C PRO A 56 -60.52 -4.38 130.87
N SER A 57 -60.47 -5.58 130.28
CA SER A 57 -61.62 -6.46 130.07
C SER A 57 -61.35 -7.82 130.72
N ALA A 58 -62.41 -8.57 131.05
CA ALA A 58 -62.25 -9.88 131.67
C ALA A 58 -61.41 -10.84 130.81
N ALA A 59 -61.49 -10.74 129.48
CA ALA A 59 -60.69 -11.53 128.56
C ALA A 59 -59.19 -11.20 128.65
N ASN A 60 -58.84 -9.92 128.54
CA ASN A 60 -57.44 -9.48 128.49
C ASN A 60 -56.74 -9.66 129.85
N VAL A 61 -57.47 -9.45 130.96
CA VAL A 61 -56.93 -9.66 132.31
C VAL A 61 -56.70 -11.15 132.57
N ARG A 62 -57.65 -12.02 132.19
CA ARG A 62 -57.50 -13.47 132.31
C ARG A 62 -56.32 -14.01 131.49
N GLU A 63 -56.13 -13.48 130.28
CA GLU A 63 -55.01 -13.84 129.40
C GLU A 63 -53.64 -13.54 130.03
N LEU A 64 -53.54 -12.47 130.83
CA LEU A 64 -52.30 -12.05 131.48
C LEU A 64 -52.08 -12.71 132.85
N THR A 65 -53.13 -12.92 133.63
CA THR A 65 -52.98 -13.49 134.98
C THR A 65 -53.00 -15.02 135.00
N GLN A 66 -53.54 -15.66 133.96
CA GLN A 66 -53.74 -17.11 133.80
C GLN A 66 -54.40 -17.80 135.01
N THR A 67 -55.00 -17.02 135.92
CA THR A 67 -55.56 -17.47 137.20
C THR A 67 -56.79 -16.63 137.56
N GLY A 68 -57.87 -17.30 138.01
CA GLY A 68 -59.12 -16.67 138.46
C GLY A 68 -60.39 -17.34 137.93
N SER A 69 -61.44 -17.38 138.76
CA SER A 69 -62.78 -17.85 138.37
C SER A 69 -63.49 -16.81 137.50
N ALA A 70 -64.39 -17.27 136.62
CA ALA A 70 -65.15 -16.42 135.69
C ALA A 70 -65.95 -15.31 136.39
N GLY A 71 -66.31 -15.48 137.67
CA GLY A 71 -67.08 -14.51 138.45
C GLY A 71 -66.29 -13.45 139.20
N ASP A 72 -64.99 -13.65 139.43
CA ASP A 72 -64.22 -12.77 140.33
C ASP A 72 -63.39 -11.71 139.57
N ILE A 73 -62.98 -11.99 138.32
CA ILE A 73 -62.23 -11.03 137.49
C ILE A 73 -63.04 -9.74 137.22
N PRO A 74 -64.36 -9.82 136.90
CA PRO A 74 -65.17 -8.61 136.75
C PRO A 74 -65.22 -7.75 138.02
N LYS A 75 -65.32 -8.37 139.21
CA LYS A 75 -65.34 -7.63 140.50
C LYS A 75 -64.03 -6.89 140.75
N ASP A 76 -62.90 -7.50 140.41
CA ASP A 76 -61.59 -6.87 140.54
C ASP A 76 -61.41 -5.71 139.54
N ILE A 77 -61.95 -5.84 138.32
CA ILE A 77 -61.99 -4.76 137.32
C ILE A 77 -62.88 -3.60 137.82
N ASP A 78 -64.04 -3.91 138.39
CA ASP A 78 -64.95 -2.90 138.96
C ASP A 78 -64.30 -2.18 140.14
N PHE A 79 -63.64 -2.92 141.03
CA PHE A 79 -62.86 -2.36 142.14
C PHE A 79 -61.71 -1.48 141.65
N PHE A 80 -61.00 -1.89 140.59
CA PHE A 80 -59.99 -1.06 139.93
C PHE A 80 -60.58 0.25 139.40
N TRP A 81 -61.71 0.19 138.70
CA TRP A 81 -62.38 1.38 138.18
C TRP A 81 -62.94 2.27 139.28
N GLU A 82 -63.39 1.72 140.39
CA GLU A 82 -63.81 2.48 141.57
C GLU A 82 -62.61 3.15 142.24
N ARG A 83 -61.46 2.48 142.29
CA ARG A 83 -60.21 3.04 142.80
C ARG A 83 -59.65 4.13 141.89
N ILE A 84 -59.70 3.95 140.56
CA ILE A 84 -59.32 5.00 139.60
C ILE A 84 -60.29 6.17 139.72
N ARG A 85 -61.61 5.95 139.71
CA ARG A 85 -62.60 7.05 139.83
C ARG A 85 -62.46 7.82 141.14
N SER A 86 -62.12 7.15 142.24
CA SER A 86 -61.89 7.81 143.52
C SER A 86 -60.55 8.57 143.58
N ALA A 87 -59.53 8.12 142.85
CA ALA A 87 -58.21 8.78 142.76
C ALA A 87 -58.12 9.88 141.67
N SER A 88 -58.92 9.77 140.61
CA SER A 88 -58.96 10.73 139.48
C SER A 88 -60.09 11.75 139.60
N LYS A 89 -60.90 11.67 140.66
CA LYS A 89 -61.56 12.87 141.17
C LYS A 89 -60.46 13.87 141.51
N VAL A 90 -60.40 14.97 140.76
CA VAL A 90 -59.59 16.13 141.08
C VAL A 90 -60.07 16.64 142.44
N ARG A 91 -59.50 16.10 143.53
CA ARG A 91 -59.69 16.69 144.84
C ARG A 91 -58.87 17.96 144.85
N LEU A 92 -59.54 19.09 144.87
CA LEU A 92 -58.96 20.37 145.25
C LEU A 92 -58.69 20.33 146.76
N ASP A 93 -57.84 19.39 147.22
CA ASP A 93 -57.44 19.23 148.62
C ASP A 93 -56.48 20.39 148.97
N GLY A 94 -57.06 21.57 149.18
CA GLY A 94 -56.32 22.81 149.43
C GLY A 94 -57.13 24.09 149.47
N SER A 95 -58.47 24.06 149.42
CA SER A 95 -59.30 25.19 149.84
C SER A 95 -60.66 24.68 150.30
N HIS A 96 -61.24 25.31 151.34
CA HIS A 96 -62.58 25.04 151.84
C HIS A 96 -63.65 25.42 150.80
N LEU A 97 -63.74 24.67 149.69
CA LEU A 97 -64.71 24.90 148.64
C LEU A 97 -65.95 24.01 148.88
N PRO A 98 -67.15 24.58 149.07
CA PRO A 98 -68.39 23.82 149.14
C PRO A 98 -68.55 22.89 147.92
N LYS A 99 -69.07 21.68 148.13
CA LYS A 99 -69.30 20.65 147.07
C LYS A 99 -70.04 21.19 145.84
N ALA A 100 -70.87 22.23 146.01
CA ALA A 100 -71.57 22.90 144.93
C ALA A 100 -70.64 23.67 143.95
N LEU A 101 -69.50 24.18 144.43
CA LEU A 101 -68.51 24.88 143.59
C LEU A 101 -67.56 23.90 142.88
N GLU A 102 -67.19 22.79 143.53
CA GLU A 102 -66.39 21.73 142.90
C GLU A 102 -67.11 21.09 141.70
N GLY A 103 -68.43 20.86 141.82
CA GLY A 103 -69.26 20.39 140.70
C GLY A 103 -69.28 21.37 139.52
N LYS A 104 -69.46 22.67 139.79
CA LYS A 104 -69.45 23.73 138.76
C LYS A 104 -68.08 23.90 138.10
N ALA A 105 -66.99 23.76 138.85
CA ALA A 105 -65.63 23.80 138.30
C ALA A 105 -65.37 22.59 137.38
N GLY A 106 -65.83 21.39 137.75
CA GLY A 106 -65.75 20.21 136.90
C GLY A 106 -66.59 20.31 135.61
N GLU A 107 -67.77 20.90 135.69
CA GLU A 107 -68.62 21.19 134.51
C GLU A 107 -67.95 22.18 133.55
N LEU A 108 -67.37 23.27 134.07
CA LEU A 108 -66.62 24.24 133.26
C LEU A 108 -65.37 23.64 132.62
N LEU A 109 -64.60 22.84 133.35
CA LEU A 109 -63.45 22.13 132.81
C LEU A 109 -63.85 21.10 131.74
N GLY A 110 -64.98 20.41 131.91
CA GLY A 110 -65.55 19.51 130.91
C GLY A 110 -65.95 20.26 129.63
N ALA A 111 -66.63 21.40 129.77
CA ALA A 111 -67.02 22.23 128.63
C ALA A 111 -65.81 22.81 127.88
N LEU A 112 -64.78 23.27 128.60
CA LEU A 112 -63.52 23.74 128.00
C LEU A 112 -62.79 22.61 127.28
N TYR A 113 -62.76 21.42 127.86
CA TYR A 113 -62.17 20.24 127.23
C TYR A 113 -62.92 19.85 125.95
N ASP A 114 -64.25 19.82 125.99
CA ASP A 114 -65.08 19.50 124.82
C ASP A 114 -64.87 20.52 123.69
N GLU A 115 -64.76 21.81 124.02
CA GLU A 115 -64.51 22.86 123.04
C GLU A 115 -63.09 22.78 122.45
N ALA A 116 -62.07 22.53 123.29
CA ALA A 116 -60.72 22.27 122.81
C ALA A 116 -60.66 21.02 121.92
N LEU A 117 -61.46 19.99 122.20
CA LEU A 117 -61.54 18.78 121.39
C LEU A 117 -62.23 19.01 120.06
N LYS A 118 -63.27 19.86 120.01
CA LYS A 118 -63.88 20.29 118.75
C LYS A 118 -62.87 21.06 117.91
N GLU A 119 -62.19 22.04 118.49
CA GLU A 119 -61.20 22.85 117.78
C GLU A 119 -60.01 22.02 117.28
N ALA A 120 -59.53 21.05 118.08
CA ALA A 120 -58.49 20.14 117.64
C ALA A 120 -58.96 19.22 116.48
N ARG A 121 -60.24 18.82 116.47
CA ARG A 121 -60.82 18.03 115.37
C ARG A 121 -60.98 18.86 114.09
N THR A 122 -61.45 20.09 114.19
CA THR A 122 -61.59 20.99 113.04
C THR A 122 -60.22 21.35 112.46
N ALA A 123 -59.22 21.64 113.30
CA ALA A 123 -57.85 21.88 112.87
C ALA A 123 -57.24 20.65 112.18
N LEU A 124 -57.41 19.45 112.76
CA LEU A 124 -56.93 18.21 112.15
C LEU A 124 -57.60 17.93 110.80
N GLU A 125 -58.91 18.18 110.68
CA GLU A 125 -59.63 17.99 109.42
C GLU A 125 -59.17 19.00 108.36
N ALA A 126 -58.92 20.26 108.74
CA ALA A 126 -58.35 21.26 107.84
C ALA A 126 -56.92 20.89 107.39
N GLU A 127 -56.07 20.41 108.29
CA GLU A 127 -54.72 19.92 107.93
C GLU A 127 -54.79 18.71 106.99
N ARG A 128 -55.73 17.78 107.21
CA ARG A 128 -55.96 16.65 106.31
C ARG A 128 -56.40 17.09 104.92
N GLN A 129 -57.35 18.03 104.82
CA GLN A 129 -57.78 18.58 103.54
C GLN A 129 -56.63 19.28 102.81
N LEU A 130 -55.83 20.09 103.52
CA LEU A 130 -54.64 20.73 102.92
C LEU A 130 -53.62 19.70 102.44
N ALA A 131 -53.40 18.62 103.18
CA ALA A 131 -52.50 17.54 102.77
C ALA A 131 -53.04 16.80 101.53
N ASP A 132 -54.34 16.50 101.49
CA ASP A 132 -54.99 15.85 100.35
C ASP A 132 -54.94 16.73 99.09
N ASP A 133 -55.17 18.03 99.22
CA ASP A 133 -55.05 19.01 98.14
C ASP A 133 -53.60 19.10 97.61
N GLN A 134 -52.61 19.11 98.51
CA GLN A 134 -51.20 19.11 98.13
C GLN A 134 -50.80 17.81 97.42
N ILE A 135 -51.27 16.65 97.90
CA ILE A 135 -51.05 15.35 97.25
C ILE A 135 -51.68 15.34 95.87
N ALA A 136 -52.93 15.81 95.74
CA ALA A 136 -53.62 15.90 94.46
C ALA A 136 -52.87 16.81 93.48
N ALA A 137 -52.41 17.99 93.94
CA ALA A 137 -51.63 18.91 93.12
C ALA A 137 -50.28 18.29 92.68
N ALA A 138 -49.57 17.61 93.59
CA ALA A 138 -48.31 16.93 93.27
C ALA A 138 -48.51 15.79 92.27
N VAL A 139 -49.57 14.98 92.43
CA VAL A 139 -49.92 13.90 91.49
C VAL A 139 -50.22 14.45 90.10
N GLN A 140 -50.96 15.57 90.01
CA GLN A 140 -51.22 16.22 88.71
C GLN A 140 -49.93 16.76 88.07
N GLN A 141 -49.06 17.41 88.84
CA GLN A 141 -47.77 17.90 88.33
C GLN A 141 -46.88 16.77 87.80
N VAL A 142 -46.84 15.62 88.49
CA VAL A 142 -46.08 14.44 88.03
C VAL A 142 -46.69 13.86 86.75
N ARG A 143 -48.03 13.80 86.64
CA ARG A 143 -48.71 13.36 85.40
C ARG A 143 -48.41 14.29 84.24
N ASP A 144 -48.53 15.59 84.43
CA ASP A 144 -48.26 16.59 83.40
C ASP A 144 -46.78 16.55 82.96
N ALA A 145 -45.86 16.38 83.91
CA ALA A 145 -44.44 16.18 83.60
C ALA A 145 -44.20 14.89 82.81
N GLY A 146 -44.88 13.79 83.16
CA GLY A 146 -44.82 12.53 82.42
C GLY A 146 -45.30 12.67 80.97
N ILE A 147 -46.45 13.32 80.76
CA ILE A 147 -46.98 13.58 79.42
C ILE A 147 -45.99 14.45 78.63
N ARG A 148 -45.43 15.51 79.23
CA ARG A 148 -44.43 16.35 78.56
C ARG A 148 -43.18 15.56 78.20
N HIS A 149 -42.70 14.70 79.08
CA HIS A 149 -41.55 13.84 78.83
C HIS A 149 -41.79 12.91 77.64
N GLU A 150 -42.91 12.16 77.64
CA GLU A 150 -43.28 11.25 76.55
C GLU A 150 -43.41 12.00 75.20
N THR A 151 -43.99 13.20 75.20
CA THR A 151 -44.10 14.00 73.97
C THR A 151 -42.75 14.47 73.44
N LEU A 152 -41.81 14.82 74.33
CA LEU A 152 -40.46 15.23 73.99
C LEU A 152 -39.63 14.04 73.49
N GLU A 153 -39.72 12.88 74.14
CA GLU A 153 -39.06 11.65 73.69
C GLU A 153 -39.57 11.23 72.30
N ALA A 154 -40.89 11.28 72.08
CA ALA A 154 -41.47 10.98 70.78
C ALA A 154 -41.01 11.99 69.70
N ALA A 155 -40.84 13.27 70.07
CA ALA A 155 -40.31 14.28 69.16
C ALA A 155 -38.82 14.06 68.85
N LEU A 156 -38.02 13.73 69.85
CA LEU A 156 -36.60 13.40 69.72
C LEU A 156 -36.43 12.19 68.80
N ALA A 157 -37.13 11.09 69.07
CA ALA A 157 -37.08 9.88 68.25
C ALA A 157 -37.48 10.15 66.79
N ARG A 158 -38.50 11.00 66.55
CA ARG A 158 -38.85 11.42 65.18
C ARG A 158 -37.73 12.22 64.52
N SER A 159 -37.05 13.08 65.27
CA SER A 159 -35.95 13.89 64.74
C SER A 159 -34.70 13.06 64.43
N GLU A 160 -34.36 12.09 65.29
CA GLU A 160 -33.25 11.16 65.11
C GLU A 160 -33.48 10.28 63.88
N ASN A 161 -34.68 9.68 63.76
CA ASN A 161 -35.04 8.91 62.56
C ASN A 161 -34.95 9.75 61.27
N ARG A 162 -35.34 11.03 61.31
CA ARG A 162 -35.19 11.94 60.16
C ARG A 162 -33.72 12.23 59.86
N ALA A 163 -32.90 12.43 60.88
CA ALA A 163 -31.46 12.66 60.72
C ALA A 163 -30.77 11.44 60.12
N GLU A 164 -31.07 10.23 60.60
CA GLU A 164 -30.54 8.98 60.05
C GLU A 164 -30.96 8.78 58.59
N GLN A 165 -32.23 9.04 58.26
CA GLN A 165 -32.72 8.96 56.87
C GLN A 165 -32.02 9.97 55.94
N LEU A 166 -31.78 11.20 56.41
CA LEU A 166 -31.07 12.21 55.63
C LEU A 166 -29.59 11.85 55.48
N GLN A 167 -28.97 11.30 56.51
CA GLN A 167 -27.58 10.83 56.45
C GLN A 167 -27.43 9.66 55.48
N ALA A 168 -28.36 8.70 55.47
CA ALA A 168 -28.37 7.61 54.49
C ALA A 168 -28.54 8.11 53.05
N LYS A 169 -29.39 9.12 52.83
CA LYS A 169 -29.54 9.76 51.51
C LYS A 169 -28.29 10.52 51.09
N LEU A 170 -27.62 11.18 52.02
CA LEU A 170 -26.38 11.91 51.76
C LEU A 170 -25.26 10.94 51.35
N THR A 171 -25.08 9.83 52.08
CA THR A 171 -24.07 8.84 51.73
C THR A 171 -24.36 8.17 50.38
N GLU A 172 -25.63 7.88 50.08
CA GLU A 172 -26.03 7.38 48.76
C GLU A 172 -25.71 8.39 47.64
N ALA A 173 -26.05 9.66 47.84
CA ALA A 173 -25.74 10.73 46.89
C ALA A 173 -24.22 10.93 46.71
N GLU A 174 -23.43 10.83 47.78
CA GLU A 174 -21.96 10.90 47.72
C GLU A 174 -21.37 9.73 46.92
N ILE A 175 -21.89 8.51 47.11
CA ILE A 175 -21.48 7.34 46.32
C ILE A 175 -21.87 7.52 44.85
N GLN A 176 -23.08 8.00 44.55
CA GLN A 176 -23.51 8.29 43.18
C GLN A 176 -22.64 9.36 42.53
N LEU A 177 -22.27 10.42 43.27
CA LEU A 177 -21.38 11.46 42.77
C LEU A 177 -19.97 10.93 42.52
N ALA A 178 -19.42 10.13 43.44
CA ALA A 178 -18.10 9.53 43.29
C ALA A 178 -18.05 8.58 42.07
N THR A 179 -19.07 7.74 41.92
CA THR A 179 -19.18 6.84 40.76
C THR A 179 -19.35 7.62 39.46
N ALA A 180 -20.23 8.62 39.40
CA ALA A 180 -20.40 9.46 38.22
C ALA A 180 -19.10 10.21 37.85
N SER A 181 -18.35 10.69 38.85
CA SER A 181 -17.06 11.36 38.66
C SER A 181 -16.02 10.40 38.06
N LEU A 182 -15.91 9.18 38.58
CA LEU A 182 -15.01 8.15 38.06
C LEU A 182 -15.36 7.73 36.62
N HIS A 183 -16.65 7.56 36.32
CA HIS A 183 -17.08 7.29 34.94
C HIS A 183 -16.79 8.50 34.04
N GLY A 184 -17.04 9.72 34.52
CA GLY A 184 -16.74 10.96 33.80
C GLY A 184 -15.25 11.09 33.46
N SER A 185 -14.35 10.83 34.41
CA SER A 185 -12.90 10.86 34.16
C SER A 185 -12.47 9.76 33.19
N ALA A 186 -12.97 8.53 33.36
CA ALA A 186 -12.64 7.43 32.46
C ALA A 186 -13.13 7.69 31.02
N HIS A 187 -14.32 8.27 30.85
CA HIS A 187 -14.82 8.69 29.54
C HIS A 187 -14.00 9.84 28.95
N HIS A 188 -13.60 10.81 29.76
CA HIS A 188 -12.74 11.91 29.32
C HIS A 188 -11.38 11.40 28.83
N ASP A 189 -10.71 10.54 29.61
CA ASP A 189 -9.44 9.93 29.26
C ASP A 189 -9.55 9.09 27.97
N SER A 190 -10.65 8.34 27.83
CA SER A 190 -10.92 7.55 26.62
C SER A 190 -11.12 8.44 25.38
N LEU A 191 -11.88 9.53 25.50
CA LEU A 191 -12.08 10.49 24.41
C LEU A 191 -10.79 11.21 24.06
N GLN A 192 -9.97 11.58 25.06
CA GLN A 192 -8.68 12.22 24.83
C GLN A 192 -7.71 11.27 24.11
N ALA A 193 -7.65 10.00 24.52
CA ALA A 193 -6.85 8.98 23.85
C ALA A 193 -7.32 8.72 22.41
N LEU A 194 -8.63 8.70 22.16
CA LEU A 194 -9.18 8.57 20.81
C LEU A 194 -8.83 9.78 19.94
N THR A 195 -8.95 10.99 20.49
CA THR A 195 -8.63 12.24 19.80
C THR A 195 -7.15 12.26 19.41
N GLN A 196 -6.24 11.93 20.33
CA GLN A 196 -4.81 11.83 20.04
C GLN A 196 -4.50 10.79 18.96
N ARG A 197 -5.20 9.64 18.95
CA ARG A 197 -5.04 8.63 17.89
C ARG A 197 -5.46 9.18 16.53
N LEU A 198 -6.61 9.83 16.46
CA LEU A 198 -7.11 10.42 15.22
C LEU A 198 -6.24 11.58 14.73
N GLU A 199 -5.68 12.38 15.62
CA GLU A 199 -4.70 13.42 15.29
C GLU A 199 -3.43 12.81 14.68
N ASN A 200 -2.87 11.78 15.32
CA ASN A 200 -1.70 11.06 14.80
C ASN A 200 -1.97 10.40 13.43
N GLU A 201 -3.15 9.81 13.25
CA GLU A 201 -3.57 9.24 11.96
C GLU A 201 -3.73 10.31 10.87
N ASN A 202 -4.33 11.46 11.20
CA ASN A 202 -4.43 12.60 10.29
C ASN A 202 -3.06 13.14 9.89
N GLU A 203 -2.14 13.30 10.85
CA GLU A 203 -0.76 13.72 10.56
C GLU A 203 -0.07 12.74 9.62
N LEU A 204 -0.21 11.43 9.86
CA LEU A 204 0.38 10.40 9.01
C LEU A 204 -0.21 10.43 7.59
N LEU A 205 -1.53 10.57 7.47
CA LEU A 205 -2.22 10.67 6.18
C LEU A 205 -1.83 11.93 5.42
N ASN A 206 -1.71 13.07 6.11
CA ASN A 206 -1.25 14.31 5.50
C ASN A 206 0.19 14.18 4.97
N ARG A 207 1.11 13.58 5.75
CA ARG A 207 2.48 13.33 5.28
C ARG A 207 2.52 12.41 4.06
N ARG A 208 1.67 11.38 4.01
CA ARG A 208 1.55 10.50 2.84
C ARG A 208 1.01 11.26 1.63
N LEU A 209 -0.02 12.07 1.81
CA LEU A 209 -0.59 12.88 0.75
C LEU A 209 0.44 13.86 0.18
N GLU A 210 1.20 14.55 1.04
CA GLU A 210 2.28 15.45 0.63
C GLU A 210 3.37 14.70 -0.16
N ALA A 211 3.79 13.52 0.31
CA ALA A 211 4.77 12.69 -0.39
C ALA A 211 4.26 12.25 -1.78
N GLU A 212 3.02 11.79 -1.89
CA GLU A 212 2.40 11.43 -3.17
C GLU A 212 2.23 12.64 -4.09
N GLN A 213 1.90 13.82 -3.57
CA GLN A 213 1.83 15.06 -4.35
C GLN A 213 3.21 15.45 -4.89
N GLN A 214 4.26 15.35 -4.08
CA GLN A 214 5.64 15.60 -4.51
C GLN A 214 6.09 14.59 -5.58
N GLN A 215 5.79 13.31 -5.39
CA GLN A 215 6.09 12.28 -6.39
C GLN A 215 5.36 12.55 -7.71
N ASN A 216 4.06 12.87 -7.66
CA ASN A 216 3.28 13.22 -8.86
C ASN A 216 3.82 14.48 -9.56
N ALA A 217 4.24 15.50 -8.80
CA ALA A 217 4.88 16.68 -9.37
C ALA A 217 6.18 16.31 -10.10
N SER A 218 7.03 15.49 -9.49
CA SER A 218 8.28 15.01 -10.11
C SER A 218 8.05 14.18 -11.38
N LEU A 219 7.00 13.36 -11.40
CA LEU A 219 6.64 12.57 -12.58
C LEU A 219 6.11 13.45 -13.71
N ARG A 220 5.33 14.50 -13.39
CA ARG A 220 4.86 15.48 -14.38
C ARG A 220 6.03 16.23 -14.99
N GLU A 221 6.95 16.74 -14.17
CA GLU A 221 8.18 17.40 -14.65
C GLU A 221 9.00 16.47 -15.56
N ARG A 222 9.13 15.19 -15.21
CA ARG A 222 9.82 14.20 -16.03
C ARG A 222 9.11 13.91 -17.35
N ILE A 223 7.78 13.82 -17.36
CA ILE A 223 6.99 13.67 -18.58
C ILE A 223 7.17 14.88 -19.49
N ASP A 224 7.12 16.10 -18.93
CA ASP A 224 7.32 17.33 -19.69
C ASP A 224 8.74 17.39 -20.29
N ALA A 225 9.76 17.02 -19.51
CA ALA A 225 11.13 16.92 -20.00
C ALA A 225 11.25 15.91 -21.17
N LEU A 226 10.69 14.72 -21.02
CA LEU A 226 10.69 13.70 -22.08
C LEU A 226 9.93 14.15 -23.32
N HIS A 227 8.83 14.89 -23.17
CA HIS A 227 8.11 15.47 -24.31
C HIS A 227 8.94 16.53 -25.03
N VAL A 228 9.67 17.37 -24.30
CA VAL A 228 10.59 18.35 -24.90
C VAL A 228 11.73 17.66 -25.64
N GLU A 229 12.38 16.67 -25.01
CA GLU A 229 13.43 15.86 -25.66
C GLU A 229 12.92 15.14 -26.90
N ALA A 230 11.74 14.53 -26.84
CA ALA A 230 11.13 13.86 -27.98
C ALA A 230 10.87 14.85 -29.13
N ARG A 231 10.34 16.04 -28.84
CA ARG A 231 10.15 17.10 -29.85
C ARG A 231 11.48 17.51 -30.48
N GLN A 232 12.49 17.82 -29.67
CA GLN A 232 13.81 18.21 -30.16
C GLN A 232 14.45 17.12 -31.02
N ASN A 233 14.37 15.85 -30.59
CA ASN A 233 14.87 14.72 -31.39
C ASN A 233 14.10 14.58 -32.70
N THR A 234 12.77 14.69 -32.69
CA THR A 234 11.98 14.63 -33.93
C THR A 234 12.30 15.76 -34.90
N GLU A 235 12.49 16.99 -34.39
CA GLU A 235 12.91 18.14 -35.19
C GLU A 235 14.31 17.92 -35.76
N HIS A 236 15.24 17.41 -34.94
CA HIS A 236 16.60 17.09 -35.37
C HIS A 236 16.62 16.02 -36.46
N TYR A 237 15.90 14.90 -36.30
CA TYR A 237 15.81 13.87 -37.31
C TYR A 237 15.12 14.37 -38.58
N ALA A 238 14.06 15.17 -38.47
CA ALA A 238 13.42 15.78 -39.63
C ALA A 238 14.38 16.70 -40.39
N GLN A 239 15.21 17.47 -39.69
CA GLN A 239 16.26 18.29 -40.28
C GLN A 239 17.31 17.43 -40.99
N GLN A 240 17.83 16.39 -40.33
CA GLN A 240 18.80 15.46 -40.93
C GLN A 240 18.26 14.78 -42.19
N ILE A 241 17.00 14.34 -42.18
CA ILE A 241 16.35 13.73 -43.35
C ILE A 241 16.24 14.75 -44.48
N LYS A 242 15.80 15.99 -44.19
CA LYS A 242 15.72 17.07 -45.19
C LYS A 242 17.10 17.36 -45.81
N ASP A 243 18.13 17.48 -44.99
CA ASP A 243 19.49 17.75 -45.44
C ASP A 243 20.05 16.59 -46.28
N ALA A 244 19.81 15.34 -45.86
CA ALA A 244 20.21 14.15 -46.61
C ALA A 244 19.48 14.04 -47.97
N ILE A 245 18.18 14.35 -48.02
CA ILE A 245 17.42 14.41 -49.27
C ILE A 245 17.97 15.52 -50.17
N ALA A 246 18.19 16.72 -49.64
CA ALA A 246 18.74 17.84 -50.41
C ALA A 246 20.12 17.53 -50.98
N GLU A 247 20.99 16.86 -50.21
CA GLU A 247 22.30 16.41 -50.67
C GLU A 247 22.19 15.30 -51.73
N ALA A 248 21.31 14.32 -51.55
CA ALA A 248 21.05 13.29 -52.55
C ALA A 248 20.53 13.91 -53.85
N GLU A 249 19.60 14.88 -53.78
CA GLU A 249 19.12 15.62 -54.93
C GLU A 249 20.25 16.39 -55.64
N ARG A 250 21.16 17.04 -54.89
CA ARG A 250 22.31 17.74 -55.46
C ARG A 250 23.25 16.80 -56.23
N ARG A 251 23.40 15.55 -55.80
CA ARG A 251 24.22 14.54 -56.50
C ARG A 251 23.50 13.92 -57.71
N VAL A 252 22.21 13.62 -57.56
CA VAL A 252 21.43 12.93 -58.59
C VAL A 252 21.05 13.86 -59.74
N LYS A 253 20.71 15.13 -59.49
CA LYS A 253 20.29 16.08 -60.54
C LYS A 253 21.34 16.22 -61.67
N PRO A 254 22.65 16.46 -61.40
CA PRO A 254 23.67 16.49 -62.43
C PRO A 254 23.81 15.16 -63.18
N MET A 255 23.81 14.03 -62.45
CA MET A 255 23.90 12.71 -63.08
C MET A 255 22.71 12.42 -64.01
N LEU A 256 21.50 12.85 -63.66
CA LEU A 256 20.32 12.74 -64.54
C LEU A 256 20.48 13.60 -65.80
N VAL A 257 21.00 14.82 -65.66
CA VAL A 257 21.30 15.70 -66.81
C VAL A 257 22.39 15.08 -67.70
N GLU A 258 23.45 14.52 -67.12
CA GLU A 258 24.49 13.80 -67.84
C GLU A 258 23.92 12.57 -68.57
N LEU A 259 23.07 11.79 -67.90
CA LEU A 259 22.40 10.63 -68.49
C LEU A 259 21.50 11.03 -69.66
N ASP A 260 20.74 12.12 -69.54
CA ASP A 260 19.92 12.64 -70.64
C ASP A 260 20.79 13.16 -71.79
N SER A 261 21.93 13.79 -71.50
CA SER A 261 22.90 14.19 -72.53
C SER A 261 23.50 12.97 -73.25
N LEU A 262 23.83 11.90 -72.51
CA LEU A 262 24.34 10.65 -73.06
C LEU A 262 23.27 9.93 -73.89
N ARG A 263 22.00 9.92 -73.44
CA ARG A 263 20.87 9.40 -74.22
C ARG A 263 20.67 10.19 -75.50
N SER A 264 20.75 11.52 -75.46
CA SER A 264 20.68 12.38 -76.64
C SER A 264 21.84 12.09 -77.60
N MET A 265 23.08 12.04 -77.10
CA MET A 265 24.26 11.69 -77.90
C MET A 265 24.13 10.29 -78.53
N ALA A 266 23.72 9.28 -77.75
CA ALA A 266 23.45 7.93 -78.26
C ALA A 266 22.36 7.94 -79.34
N GLY A 267 21.30 8.73 -79.17
CA GLY A 267 20.26 8.94 -80.18
C GLY A 267 20.82 9.53 -81.48
N THR A 268 21.65 10.58 -81.39
CA THR A 268 22.31 11.18 -82.56
C THR A 268 23.31 10.22 -83.22
N TYR A 269 24.05 9.43 -82.43
CA TYR A 269 24.98 8.44 -82.94
C TYR A 269 24.24 7.30 -83.65
N GLN A 270 23.14 6.80 -83.09
CA GLN A 270 22.28 5.80 -83.73
C GLN A 270 21.64 6.33 -85.03
N ALA A 271 21.20 7.59 -85.05
CA ALA A 271 20.70 8.23 -86.27
C ALA A 271 21.80 8.36 -87.32
N GLY A 272 22.99 8.84 -86.94
CA GLY A 272 24.16 8.91 -87.81
C GLY A 272 24.58 7.54 -88.35
N LEU A 273 24.54 6.48 -87.52
CA LEU A 273 24.83 5.12 -87.94
C LEU A 273 23.81 4.62 -88.96
N ARG A 274 22.51 4.92 -88.78
CA ARG A 274 21.47 4.60 -89.77
C ARG A 274 21.70 5.34 -91.08
N ASP A 275 22.11 6.60 -91.04
CA ASP A 275 22.42 7.39 -92.24
C ASP A 275 23.68 6.87 -92.95
N VAL A 276 24.72 6.48 -92.21
CA VAL A 276 25.91 5.83 -92.79
C VAL A 276 25.54 4.50 -93.41
N ASN A 277 24.82 3.63 -92.71
CA ASN A 277 24.35 2.35 -93.27
C ASN A 277 23.48 2.55 -94.52
N ARG A 278 22.65 3.59 -94.55
CA ARG A 278 21.86 3.96 -95.74
C ARG A 278 22.77 4.37 -96.90
N LYS A 279 23.77 5.24 -96.65
CA LYS A 279 24.76 5.62 -97.67
C LYS A 279 25.60 4.44 -98.13
N GLU A 280 26.02 3.56 -97.23
CA GLU A 280 26.73 2.33 -97.56
C GLU A 280 25.87 1.42 -98.45
N PHE A 281 24.59 1.26 -98.14
CA PHE A 281 23.66 0.51 -98.99
C PHE A 281 23.51 1.15 -100.38
N GLU A 282 23.41 2.49 -100.45
CA GLU A 282 23.41 3.23 -101.71
C GLU A 282 24.73 3.04 -102.48
N PHE A 283 25.89 3.06 -101.81
CA PHE A 283 27.19 2.78 -102.43
C PHE A 283 27.32 1.34 -102.91
N LEU A 284 26.82 0.36 -102.15
CA LEU A 284 26.75 -1.05 -102.54
C LEU A 284 25.88 -1.23 -103.79
N GLN A 285 24.76 -0.51 -103.90
CA GLN A 285 23.95 -0.49 -105.12
C GLN A 285 24.69 0.15 -106.30
N GLN A 286 25.44 1.23 -106.08
CA GLN A 286 26.26 1.85 -107.14
C GLN A 286 27.38 0.91 -107.59
N LEU A 287 28.04 0.22 -106.66
CA LEU A 287 29.08 -0.78 -106.93
C LEU A 287 28.52 -1.98 -107.69
N SER A 288 27.35 -2.50 -107.34
CA SER A 288 26.72 -3.60 -108.08
C SER A 288 26.33 -3.16 -109.50
N ALA A 289 25.84 -1.93 -109.67
CA ALA A 289 25.56 -1.36 -110.99
C ALA A 289 26.83 -1.08 -111.82
N ALA A 290 27.94 -0.72 -111.18
CA ALA A 290 29.25 -0.56 -111.83
C ALA A 290 29.83 -1.93 -112.21
N LYS A 291 29.74 -2.94 -111.33
CA LYS A 291 30.15 -4.32 -111.62
C LYS A 291 29.37 -4.91 -112.79
N ALA A 292 28.04 -4.74 -112.83
CA ALA A 292 27.23 -5.18 -113.96
C ALA A 292 27.55 -4.45 -115.28
N ARG A 293 28.19 -3.28 -115.23
CA ARG A 293 28.74 -2.60 -116.42
C ARG A 293 30.11 -3.16 -116.80
N ALA A 294 30.98 -3.43 -115.83
CA ALA A 294 32.27 -4.08 -116.05
C ALA A 294 32.10 -5.49 -116.62
N ASP A 295 31.23 -6.33 -116.05
CA ASP A 295 30.96 -7.68 -116.54
C ASP A 295 30.44 -7.65 -118.00
N ARG A 296 29.68 -6.61 -118.39
CA ARG A 296 29.24 -6.40 -119.79
C ARG A 296 30.40 -6.02 -120.73
N LEU A 297 31.35 -5.22 -120.27
CA LEU A 297 32.53 -4.85 -121.06
C LEU A 297 33.49 -6.05 -121.19
N ASP A 298 33.64 -6.86 -120.15
CA ASP A 298 34.45 -8.10 -120.20
C ASP A 298 33.89 -9.09 -121.22
N GLU A 299 32.56 -9.21 -121.32
CA GLU A 299 31.92 -10.04 -122.35
C GLU A 299 32.18 -9.51 -123.76
N GLN A 300 32.16 -8.19 -123.96
CA GLN A 300 32.53 -7.56 -125.23
C GLN A 300 34.01 -7.80 -125.58
N LEU A 301 34.92 -7.72 -124.61
CA LEU A 301 36.34 -8.00 -124.80
C LEU A 301 36.60 -9.48 -125.14
N ARG A 302 35.86 -10.41 -124.53
CA ARG A 302 35.92 -11.83 -124.93
C ARG A 302 35.48 -12.03 -126.37
N GLY A 303 34.35 -11.42 -126.76
CA GLY A 303 33.86 -11.47 -128.14
C GLY A 303 34.89 -10.95 -129.16
N GLN A 304 35.53 -9.81 -128.88
CA GLN A 304 36.59 -9.25 -129.72
C GLN A 304 37.87 -10.10 -129.74
N GLY A 305 38.19 -10.78 -128.64
CA GLY A 305 39.32 -11.71 -128.55
C GLY A 305 39.15 -12.94 -129.43
N ASP A 306 37.94 -13.50 -129.49
CA ASP A 306 37.62 -14.64 -130.35
C ASP A 306 37.71 -14.28 -131.85
N GLU A 307 37.35 -13.05 -132.23
CA GLU A 307 37.51 -12.52 -133.60
C GLU A 307 39.00 -12.41 -134.01
N LEU A 308 39.87 -11.95 -133.10
CA LEU A 308 41.32 -11.87 -133.35
C LEU A 308 41.99 -13.25 -133.47
N ALA A 309 41.51 -14.23 -132.71
CA ALA A 309 42.00 -15.61 -132.79
C ALA A 309 41.59 -16.33 -134.10
N ALA A 310 40.49 -15.91 -134.73
CA ALA A 310 40.10 -16.37 -136.06
C ALA A 310 41.00 -15.76 -137.15
N ALA A 311 41.23 -14.44 -137.09
CA ALA A 311 42.08 -13.73 -138.06
C ALA A 311 43.56 -14.19 -138.05
N SER A 312 44.09 -14.58 -136.88
CA SER A 312 45.48 -15.05 -136.76
C SER A 312 45.69 -16.42 -137.41
N ARG A 313 44.66 -17.30 -137.41
CA ARG A 313 44.72 -18.60 -138.07
C ARG A 313 44.74 -18.50 -139.60
N GLU A 314 44.13 -17.48 -140.19
CA GLU A 314 44.20 -17.23 -141.64
C GLU A 314 45.62 -16.83 -142.08
N ILE A 315 46.35 -16.03 -141.29
CA ILE A 315 47.71 -15.56 -141.61
C ILE A 315 48.73 -16.70 -141.60
N GLU A 316 48.61 -17.66 -140.70
CA GLU A 316 49.55 -18.80 -140.63
C GLU A 316 49.42 -19.74 -141.84
N THR A 317 48.22 -19.93 -142.38
CA THR A 317 48.01 -20.79 -143.57
C THR A 317 48.62 -20.22 -144.85
N LEU A 318 48.71 -18.90 -144.99
CA LEU A 318 49.26 -18.24 -146.18
C LEU A 318 50.80 -18.23 -146.23
N ARG A 319 51.49 -18.32 -145.07
CA ARG A 319 52.96 -18.33 -145.01
C ARG A 319 53.61 -19.67 -145.36
N ALA A 320 52.88 -20.78 -145.28
CA ALA A 320 53.43 -22.11 -145.57
C ALA A 320 53.62 -22.42 -147.08
N ALA A 321 53.12 -21.58 -147.99
CA ALA A 321 53.04 -21.89 -149.42
C ALA A 321 54.20 -21.38 -150.31
N GLN A 322 55.25 -20.74 -149.76
CA GLN A 322 56.25 -19.99 -150.58
C GLN A 322 57.76 -20.23 -150.27
N GLY A 323 58.19 -21.41 -149.77
CA GLY A 323 59.62 -21.71 -149.52
C GLY A 323 60.27 -22.70 -150.51
N ILE A 324 61.57 -22.51 -150.83
CA ILE A 324 62.38 -23.37 -151.74
C ILE A 324 62.50 -24.80 -151.17
N PRO A 325 62.26 -25.86 -151.96
CA PRO A 325 62.28 -27.24 -151.48
C PRO A 325 63.70 -27.71 -151.08
N PRO A 326 63.82 -28.48 -149.98
CA PRO A 326 65.10 -28.84 -149.35
C PRO A 326 66.01 -29.73 -150.22
N GLU A 327 65.46 -30.39 -151.23
CA GLU A 327 66.21 -31.25 -152.14
C GLU A 327 67.14 -30.47 -153.08
N MET A 328 66.71 -29.28 -153.52
CA MET A 328 67.53 -28.39 -154.36
C MET A 328 68.67 -27.76 -153.54
N ALA A 329 68.42 -27.45 -152.26
CA ALA A 329 69.44 -26.96 -151.34
C ALA A 329 70.60 -27.96 -151.16
N ALA A 330 70.28 -29.25 -150.98
CA ALA A 330 71.28 -30.31 -150.81
C ALA A 330 72.11 -30.61 -152.08
N LEU A 331 71.59 -30.30 -153.26
CA LEU A 331 72.31 -30.50 -154.52
C LEU A 331 73.33 -29.36 -154.76
N LEU A 332 72.93 -28.11 -154.50
CA LEU A 332 73.81 -26.94 -154.62
C LEU A 332 74.95 -26.97 -153.59
N GLN A 333 74.69 -27.43 -152.36
CA GLN A 333 75.71 -27.58 -151.33
C GLN A 333 76.76 -28.65 -151.68
N ARG A 334 76.36 -29.75 -152.34
CA ARG A 334 77.31 -30.75 -152.86
C ARG A 334 78.20 -30.22 -153.98
N LEU A 335 77.64 -29.42 -154.90
CA LEU A 335 78.41 -28.80 -155.98
C LEU A 335 79.43 -27.77 -155.44
N ALA A 336 79.06 -27.03 -154.39
CA ALA A 336 79.95 -26.11 -153.68
C ALA A 336 81.14 -26.85 -153.07
N ASN A 337 80.90 -27.94 -152.33
CA ASN A 337 81.94 -28.73 -151.67
C ASN A 337 82.84 -29.50 -152.66
N ALA A 338 82.29 -29.99 -153.78
CA ALA A 338 83.06 -30.63 -154.85
C ALA A 338 83.93 -29.64 -155.66
N GLY A 339 83.81 -28.36 -155.35
CA GLY A 339 84.58 -27.31 -155.95
C GLY A 339 84.23 -26.98 -157.40
N GLN A 340 82.97 -27.19 -157.78
CA GLN A 340 82.48 -26.95 -159.14
C GLN A 340 81.71 -25.64 -159.29
N LEU A 341 81.61 -24.84 -158.23
CA LEU A 341 81.04 -23.49 -158.28
C LEU A 341 82.16 -22.44 -158.38
N ASP A 342 82.03 -21.56 -159.37
CA ASP A 342 82.84 -20.37 -159.55
C ASP A 342 82.27 -19.19 -158.75
N ALA A 343 83.03 -18.09 -158.65
CA ALA A 343 82.63 -16.92 -157.86
C ALA A 343 81.29 -16.32 -158.30
N SER A 344 80.96 -16.39 -159.60
CA SER A 344 79.68 -15.86 -160.13
C SER A 344 78.46 -16.67 -159.66
N ALA A 345 78.62 -17.98 -159.46
CA ALA A 345 77.55 -18.85 -158.97
C ALA A 345 77.23 -18.60 -157.48
N PHE A 346 78.22 -18.25 -156.66
CA PHE A 346 77.98 -17.91 -155.25
C PHE A 346 77.23 -16.58 -155.08
N GLU A 347 77.54 -15.55 -155.87
CA GLU A 347 76.79 -14.28 -155.85
C GLU A 347 75.31 -14.46 -156.25
N ALA A 348 75.00 -15.30 -157.23
CA ALA A 348 73.63 -15.51 -157.68
C ALA A 348 72.75 -16.24 -156.65
N ILE A 349 73.34 -17.12 -155.84
CA ILE A 349 72.64 -17.86 -154.79
C ILE A 349 72.43 -16.97 -153.54
N GLY A 350 73.42 -16.14 -153.20
CA GLY A 350 73.37 -15.23 -152.06
C GLY A 350 72.97 -15.94 -150.75
N THR A 351 72.14 -15.29 -149.95
CA THR A 351 71.71 -15.78 -148.62
C THR A 351 70.51 -16.74 -148.65
N SER A 352 69.99 -17.05 -149.84
CA SER A 352 68.75 -17.84 -150.00
C SER A 352 68.84 -19.28 -149.45
N LEU A 353 70.06 -19.78 -149.27
CA LEU A 353 70.35 -21.11 -148.73
C LEU A 353 70.91 -21.09 -147.30
N ASP A 354 71.11 -19.93 -146.68
CA ASP A 354 71.82 -19.81 -145.39
C ASP A 354 71.13 -20.56 -144.24
N ALA A 355 69.81 -20.72 -144.31
CA ALA A 355 69.03 -21.52 -143.35
C ALA A 355 69.27 -23.02 -143.48
N HIS A 356 69.76 -23.48 -144.64
CA HIS A 356 70.02 -24.89 -144.95
C HIS A 356 71.50 -25.26 -144.89
N VAL A 357 72.39 -24.28 -144.65
CA VAL A 357 73.84 -24.51 -144.54
C VAL A 357 74.25 -24.75 -143.10
N ALA A 358 74.67 -25.98 -142.81
CA ALA A 358 75.31 -26.34 -141.55
C ALA A 358 76.79 -25.91 -141.55
N LEU A 359 77.26 -25.37 -140.43
CA LEU A 359 78.68 -25.05 -140.23
C LEU A 359 79.47 -26.35 -140.02
N PRO A 360 80.69 -26.47 -140.55
CA PRO A 360 81.54 -27.63 -140.31
C PRO A 360 81.87 -27.70 -138.82
N ALA A 361 81.67 -28.87 -138.20
CA ALA A 361 81.86 -29.04 -136.76
C ALA A 361 83.34 -28.99 -136.34
N ARG A 362 84.29 -29.13 -137.28
CA ARG A 362 85.73 -29.17 -137.01
C ARG A 362 86.52 -28.48 -138.13
N CYS A 363 87.65 -27.88 -137.76
CA CYS A 363 88.55 -27.20 -138.67
C CYS A 363 89.38 -28.22 -139.48
N PRO A 364 89.35 -28.17 -140.82
CA PRO A 364 90.05 -29.14 -141.67
C PRO A 364 91.58 -29.07 -141.55
N LYS A 365 92.15 -28.00 -140.95
CA LYS A 365 93.60 -27.78 -140.87
C LYS A 365 94.25 -28.26 -139.57
N CYS A 366 93.54 -28.20 -138.44
CA CYS A 366 94.07 -28.63 -137.13
C CYS A 366 93.27 -29.74 -136.45
N ASP A 367 92.14 -30.18 -137.04
CA ASP A 367 91.22 -31.23 -136.56
C ASP A 367 90.61 -31.08 -135.14
N GLU A 368 91.14 -30.17 -134.31
CA GLU A 368 90.66 -29.92 -132.94
C GLU A 368 89.81 -28.64 -132.81
N GLY A 369 90.02 -27.61 -133.64
CA GLY A 369 89.27 -26.36 -133.51
C GLY A 369 87.87 -26.41 -134.10
N GLU A 370 86.88 -25.88 -133.38
CA GLU A 370 85.51 -25.66 -133.88
C GLU A 370 85.44 -24.28 -134.57
N PRO A 371 85.11 -24.20 -135.86
CA PRO A 371 85.16 -22.95 -136.59
C PRO A 371 83.91 -22.10 -136.32
N GLU A 372 84.11 -20.83 -135.98
CA GLU A 372 83.06 -19.88 -135.68
C GLU A 372 82.74 -19.03 -136.91
N LEU A 373 81.45 -18.81 -137.16
CA LEU A 373 80.98 -17.91 -138.23
C LEU A 373 80.80 -16.51 -137.65
N SER A 374 81.60 -15.56 -138.10
CA SER A 374 81.38 -14.14 -137.87
C SER A 374 80.61 -13.55 -139.05
N HIS A 375 79.73 -12.58 -138.76
CA HIS A 375 79.03 -11.81 -139.77
C HIS A 375 79.20 -10.33 -139.44
N ALA A 376 80.08 -9.67 -140.19
CA ALA A 376 80.34 -8.24 -140.09
C ALA A 376 79.88 -7.54 -141.39
N ALA A 377 79.93 -6.21 -141.41
CA ALA A 377 79.51 -5.42 -142.57
C ALA A 377 80.26 -5.79 -143.88
N ASP A 378 81.43 -6.41 -143.75
CA ASP A 378 82.31 -6.77 -144.86
C ASP A 378 82.06 -8.20 -145.39
N GLY A 379 81.13 -8.97 -144.80
CA GLY A 379 80.71 -10.30 -145.26
C GLY A 379 80.60 -11.36 -144.16
N TYR A 380 80.28 -12.59 -144.57
CA TYR A 380 80.34 -13.80 -143.76
C TYR A 380 81.77 -14.37 -143.78
N GLU A 381 82.36 -14.62 -142.62
CA GLU A 381 83.68 -15.21 -142.50
C GLU A 381 83.67 -16.36 -141.51
N LEU A 382 84.24 -17.51 -141.89
CA LEU A 382 84.53 -18.59 -140.95
C LEU A 382 85.99 -18.52 -140.51
N LEU A 383 86.18 -18.49 -139.19
CA LEU A 383 87.49 -18.44 -138.56
C LEU A 383 87.65 -19.61 -137.58
N CYS A 384 88.78 -20.31 -137.64
CA CYS A 384 89.21 -21.24 -136.60
C CYS A 384 90.05 -20.49 -135.56
N PRO A 385 89.56 -20.33 -134.31
CA PRO A 385 90.32 -19.63 -133.27
C PRO A 385 91.60 -20.36 -132.84
N GLU A 386 91.69 -21.68 -133.05
CA GLU A 386 92.83 -22.50 -132.60
C GLU A 386 94.07 -22.39 -133.51
N CYS A 387 93.90 -22.27 -134.84
CA CYS A 387 95.01 -22.30 -135.80
C CYS A 387 95.03 -21.13 -136.78
N GLU A 388 94.18 -20.12 -136.54
CA GLU A 388 94.02 -18.92 -137.37
C GLU A 388 93.70 -19.23 -138.86
N HIS A 389 93.12 -20.39 -139.14
CA HIS A 389 92.62 -20.72 -140.47
C HIS A 389 91.33 -19.96 -140.74
N ALA A 390 91.23 -19.28 -141.88
CA ALA A 390 90.08 -18.43 -142.22
C ALA A 390 89.63 -18.67 -143.66
N SER A 391 88.32 -18.55 -143.92
CA SER A 391 87.79 -18.52 -145.29
C SER A 391 88.08 -17.20 -146.00
N GLY A 392 88.28 -16.11 -145.24
CA GLY A 392 88.13 -14.75 -145.75
C GLY A 392 86.65 -14.35 -145.85
N ALA A 393 86.40 -13.05 -145.98
CA ALA A 393 85.04 -12.48 -146.06
C ALA A 393 84.34 -12.86 -147.38
N CYS A 394 83.19 -13.50 -147.27
CA CYS A 394 82.36 -14.02 -148.37
C CYS A 394 80.95 -13.43 -148.36
N ALA A 395 80.22 -13.51 -149.49
CA ALA A 395 78.91 -12.87 -149.61
C ALA A 395 77.77 -13.68 -148.97
N SER A 396 77.96 -14.98 -148.72
CA SER A 396 76.94 -15.86 -148.12
C SER A 396 77.54 -16.87 -147.15
N ARG A 397 76.70 -17.42 -146.26
CA ARG A 397 77.13 -18.48 -145.35
C ARG A 397 77.55 -19.74 -146.10
N LEU A 398 76.88 -20.06 -147.22
CA LEU A 398 77.23 -21.19 -148.08
C LEU A 398 78.65 -21.05 -148.64
N GLU A 399 78.97 -19.87 -149.15
CA GLU A 399 80.27 -19.57 -149.74
C GLU A 399 81.39 -19.61 -148.69
N ALA A 400 81.16 -19.00 -147.52
CA ALA A 400 82.13 -19.01 -146.42
C ALA A 400 82.47 -20.45 -145.99
N VAL A 401 81.48 -21.33 -145.87
CA VAL A 401 81.69 -22.75 -145.56
C VAL A 401 82.47 -23.47 -146.66
N ALA A 402 82.10 -23.28 -147.93
CA ALA A 402 82.74 -23.95 -149.04
C ALA A 402 84.21 -23.52 -149.23
N GLN A 403 84.54 -22.24 -149.01
CA GLN A 403 85.92 -21.75 -149.05
C GLN A 403 86.73 -22.23 -147.85
N PHE A 404 86.16 -22.20 -146.64
CA PHE A 404 86.81 -22.67 -145.41
C PHE A 404 87.29 -24.13 -145.54
N SER A 405 86.46 -24.99 -146.15
CA SER A 405 86.77 -26.40 -146.35
C SER A 405 87.79 -26.71 -147.47
N ARG A 406 88.13 -25.75 -148.34
CA ARG A 406 89.04 -25.97 -149.49
C ARG A 406 90.52 -25.67 -149.22
N ILE A 407 90.84 -24.86 -148.19
CA ILE A 407 92.19 -24.32 -147.94
C ILE A 407 92.97 -25.17 -146.89
N GLY A 408 92.48 -26.38 -146.56
CA GLY A 408 93.08 -27.32 -145.61
C GLY A 408 94.14 -28.24 -146.23
#